data_AF-A0AAP3EDW9-F1
#
_entry.id   AF-A0AAP3EDW9-F1
#
_cell.length_a   1.000
_cell.length_b   1.000
_cell.length_c   1.000
_cell.angle_alpha   90.00
_cell.angle_beta   90.00
_cell.angle_gamma   90.00
#
_symmetry.space_group_name_H-M   'P 1'
#
loop_
_entity.id
_entity.type
_entity.pdbx_description
1 polymer ?
#
loop_
_entity_poly.entity_id
_entity_poly.type
_entity_poly.pdbx_seq_one_letter_code
_entity_poly.pdbx_strand_id
1 'polypeptide(L)'
;MNRKPPEDVKRTLREEVGFGCPVLDCGRPYLEWHHFEPPWRENNHHNPEGMIALCREHHIQADHGAFTKEQLHSLKQTGKDNWKQVSGKFNWMRNRLLAVVGGNFYYETPVIFKFREQPVIWFERDENNYLLLNLHILSTSNLPRAYIQNNEWFNVGGEEDIECPPSAKKVKISYPNGDMVSIEYFEINTIDDANKRYHDARPNGWPIEFPITAVEVTYIVANSGLEFNAKETKFGMGNIMKNCFVSNCGAGLAIS
;
A
#
# COMPACT_ATOMS: atom_id res chain seq x y z
N MET A 1 16.48 21.32 -5.50
CA MET A 1 16.01 20.07 -4.85
C MET A 1 14.59 19.79 -5.30
N ASN A 2 14.19 18.51 -5.30
CA ASN A 2 12.79 18.13 -5.48
C ASN A 2 12.04 18.40 -4.14
N ARG A 3 10.78 18.85 -4.16
CA ARG A 3 9.97 19.04 -2.93
C ARG A 3 9.63 17.71 -2.26
N LYS A 4 9.75 16.57 -2.98
CA LYS A 4 9.57 15.22 -2.43
C LYS A 4 10.79 14.79 -1.60
N PRO A 5 10.64 14.53 -0.28
CA PRO A 5 11.76 14.09 0.57
C PRO A 5 12.30 12.71 0.19
N PRO A 6 13.53 12.35 0.59
CA PRO A 6 14.02 10.98 0.50
C PRO A 6 13.23 10.02 1.42
N GLU A 7 13.32 8.71 1.20
CA GLU A 7 12.45 7.71 1.87
C GLU A 7 12.66 7.62 3.38
N ASP A 8 13.89 7.79 3.86
CA ASP A 8 14.24 7.84 5.27
C ASP A 8 13.53 9.00 5.99
N VAL A 9 13.54 10.20 5.40
CA VAL A 9 12.83 11.37 5.92
C VAL A 9 11.32 11.13 5.91
N LYS A 10 10.76 10.56 4.84
CA LYS A 10 9.33 10.26 4.79
C LYS A 10 8.91 9.30 5.90
N ARG A 11 9.72 8.27 6.18
CA ARG A 11 9.46 7.32 7.27
C ARG A 11 9.44 8.02 8.62
N THR A 12 10.45 8.85 8.92
CA THR A 12 10.48 9.66 10.15
C THR A 12 9.23 10.52 10.29
N LEU A 13 8.81 11.22 9.23
CA LEU A 13 7.62 12.07 9.26
C LEU A 13 6.33 11.28 9.52
N ARG A 14 6.22 10.04 9.03
CA ARG A 14 5.07 9.16 9.31
C ARG A 14 5.07 8.66 10.75
N GLU A 15 6.23 8.25 11.25
CA GLU A 15 6.42 7.78 12.63
C GLU A 15 6.02 8.86 13.65
N GLU A 16 6.39 10.13 13.41
CA GLU A 16 6.02 11.25 14.28
C GLU A 16 4.50 11.43 14.39
N VAL A 17 3.78 11.27 13.27
CA VAL A 17 2.33 11.50 13.23
C VAL A 17 1.50 10.24 13.52
N GLY A 18 2.14 9.14 13.93
CA GLY A 18 1.46 7.87 14.17
C GLY A 18 0.84 7.26 12.91
N PHE A 19 1.45 7.51 11.74
CA PHE A 19 1.09 6.95 10.42
C PHE A 19 -0.28 7.36 9.86
N GLY A 20 -0.97 8.26 10.54
CA GLY A 20 -2.18 8.92 10.04
C GLY A 20 -2.06 10.43 10.13
N CYS A 21 -3.02 11.14 9.55
CA CYS A 21 -3.08 12.58 9.70
C CYS A 21 -3.31 12.91 11.19
N PRO A 22 -2.42 13.69 11.83
CA PRO A 22 -2.44 13.90 13.28
C PRO A 22 -3.52 14.90 13.72
N VAL A 23 -4.23 15.54 12.78
CA VAL A 23 -5.34 16.45 13.09
C VAL A 23 -6.46 15.65 13.76
N LEU A 24 -7.03 16.24 14.82
CA LEU A 24 -8.08 15.64 15.65
C LEU A 24 -9.20 15.06 14.78
N ASP A 25 -9.59 13.82 15.08
CA ASP A 25 -10.66 13.07 14.40
C ASP A 25 -10.43 12.83 12.90
N CYS A 26 -9.18 12.96 12.39
CA CYS A 26 -8.86 12.71 10.99
C CYS A 26 -8.29 11.31 10.73
N GLY A 27 -7.09 11.00 11.21
CA GLY A 27 -6.47 9.68 11.09
C GLY A 27 -6.20 9.17 9.67
N ARG A 28 -6.40 9.96 8.61
CA ARG A 28 -6.24 9.47 7.23
C ARG A 28 -4.79 9.02 6.96
N PRO A 29 -4.54 7.79 6.45
CA PRO A 29 -3.19 7.29 6.17
C PRO A 29 -2.57 7.86 4.89
N TYR A 30 -3.34 8.61 4.09
CA TYR A 30 -2.93 9.19 2.81
C TYR A 30 -2.14 10.49 3.00
N LEU A 31 -0.82 10.40 3.21
CA LEU A 31 -0.01 11.51 3.71
C LEU A 31 0.80 12.25 2.61
N GLU A 32 0.86 13.57 2.74
CA GLU A 32 1.68 14.54 2.00
C GLU A 32 2.68 15.23 2.94
N TRP A 33 3.74 15.83 2.37
CA TRP A 33 4.88 16.37 3.11
C TRP A 33 4.86 17.91 3.13
N HIS A 34 4.47 18.47 4.26
CA HIS A 34 4.43 19.91 4.47
C HIS A 34 5.75 20.43 5.02
N HIS A 35 6.23 21.57 4.52
CA HIS A 35 7.43 22.26 5.03
C HIS A 35 6.98 23.57 5.66
N PHE A 36 7.25 23.76 6.95
CA PHE A 36 6.76 24.91 7.70
C PHE A 36 7.85 25.69 8.44
N GLU A 37 9.04 25.11 8.64
CA GLU A 37 10.11 25.76 9.40
C GLU A 37 11.53 25.47 8.89
N PRO A 38 12.07 26.33 8.01
CA PRO A 38 11.36 27.36 7.24
C PRO A 38 10.45 26.77 6.15
N PRO A 39 9.47 27.51 5.62
CA PRO A 39 8.68 27.06 4.47
C PRO A 39 9.54 26.81 3.23
N TRP A 40 9.10 25.91 2.35
CA TRP A 40 9.84 25.52 1.14
C TRP A 40 10.25 26.71 0.26
N ARG A 41 9.41 27.75 0.17
CA ARG A 41 9.69 28.97 -0.61
C ARG A 41 10.90 29.77 -0.08
N GLU A 42 11.20 29.63 1.21
CA GLU A 42 12.28 30.34 1.90
C GLU A 42 13.56 29.50 1.92
N ASN A 43 13.43 28.19 2.12
CA ASN A 43 14.55 27.25 2.01
C ASN A 43 14.08 25.88 1.53
N ASN A 44 14.78 25.34 0.55
CA ASN A 44 14.54 23.99 0.04
C ASN A 44 15.31 22.99 0.91
N HIS A 45 14.68 22.42 1.94
CA HIS A 45 15.28 21.45 2.87
C HIS A 45 14.43 20.20 3.03
N HIS A 46 15.02 19.13 3.56
CA HIS A 46 14.31 17.91 3.98
C HIS A 46 14.54 17.58 5.45
N ASN A 47 14.80 18.58 6.29
CA ASN A 47 14.90 18.43 7.73
C ASN A 47 13.54 18.07 8.36
N PRO A 48 13.37 16.88 8.98
CA PRO A 48 12.11 16.47 9.62
C PRO A 48 11.59 17.47 10.66
N GLU A 49 12.47 18.12 11.43
CA GLU A 49 12.07 19.10 12.46
C GLU A 49 11.24 20.25 11.88
N GLY A 50 11.53 20.65 10.64
CA GLY A 50 10.82 21.72 9.93
C GLY A 50 9.69 21.24 9.03
N MET A 51 9.28 19.99 9.17
CA MET A 51 8.36 19.29 8.29
C MET A 51 7.35 18.45 9.04
N ILE A 52 6.20 18.18 8.43
CA ILE A 52 5.15 17.34 9.01
C ILE A 52 4.40 16.57 7.91
N ALA A 53 3.95 15.37 8.23
CA ALA A 53 3.06 14.58 7.38
C ALA A 53 1.59 14.91 7.67
N LEU A 54 0.84 15.28 6.63
CA LEU A 54 -0.59 15.62 6.75
C LEU A 54 -1.38 14.95 5.62
N CYS A 55 -2.68 14.67 5.81
CA CYS A 55 -3.49 14.30 4.66
C CYS A 55 -3.65 15.48 3.70
N ARG A 56 -3.98 15.20 2.43
CA ARG A 56 -4.09 16.24 1.39
C ARG A 56 -4.95 17.44 1.79
N GLU A 57 -6.06 17.19 2.49
CA GLU A 57 -6.95 18.24 2.97
C GLU A 57 -6.27 19.18 3.96
N HIS A 58 -5.70 18.62 5.04
CA HIS A 58 -4.99 19.41 6.06
C HIS A 58 -3.66 19.98 5.55
N HIS A 59 -3.02 19.34 4.57
CA HIS A 59 -1.84 19.90 3.90
C HIS A 59 -2.18 21.19 3.13
N ILE A 60 -3.28 21.20 2.37
CA ILE A 60 -3.76 22.42 1.69
C ILE A 60 -4.08 23.51 2.72
N GLN A 61 -4.78 23.16 3.80
CA GLN A 61 -5.08 24.11 4.87
C GLN A 61 -3.80 24.70 5.50
N ALA A 62 -2.78 23.86 5.76
CA ALA A 62 -1.49 24.30 6.27
C ALA A 62 -0.74 25.21 5.27
N ASP A 63 -0.73 24.87 3.99
CA ASP A 63 -0.15 25.71 2.92
C ASP A 63 -0.82 27.10 2.85
N HIS A 64 -2.09 27.21 3.27
CA HIS A 64 -2.83 28.47 3.36
C HIS A 64 -2.82 29.14 4.75
N GLY A 65 -2.03 28.64 5.70
CA GLY A 65 -1.82 29.25 7.01
C GLY A 65 -2.92 28.97 8.04
N ALA A 66 -3.72 27.91 7.86
CA ALA A 66 -4.72 27.50 8.85
C ALA A 66 -4.11 26.96 10.16
N PHE A 67 -2.84 26.55 10.12
CA PHE A 67 -2.09 26.05 11.28
C PHE A 67 -0.89 26.95 11.55
N THR A 68 -0.66 27.29 12.82
CA THR A 68 0.59 27.94 13.25
C THR A 68 1.72 26.93 13.35
N LYS A 69 2.98 27.39 13.35
CA LYS A 69 4.15 26.52 13.52
C LYS A 69 4.09 25.73 14.82
N GLU A 70 3.65 26.38 15.90
CA GLU A 70 3.51 25.78 17.23
C GLU A 70 2.45 24.67 17.22
N GLN A 71 1.34 24.87 16.50
CA GLN A 71 0.34 23.83 16.31
C GLN A 71 0.90 22.64 15.53
N LEU A 72 1.65 22.88 14.45
CA LEU A 72 2.27 21.80 13.67
C LEU A 72 3.30 21.01 14.51
N HIS A 73 4.11 21.69 15.32
CA HIS A 73 4.99 21.04 16.30
C HIS A 73 4.22 20.22 17.33
N SER A 74 3.12 20.75 17.87
CA SER A 74 2.27 20.02 18.82
C SER A 74 1.68 18.77 18.19
N LEU A 75 1.24 18.82 16.93
CA LEU A 75 0.69 17.67 16.21
C LEU A 75 1.72 16.57 15.98
N LYS A 76 3.00 16.92 15.76
CA LYS A 76 4.11 15.95 15.68
C LYS A 76 4.34 15.25 17.03
N GLN A 77 4.17 15.96 18.14
CA GLN A 77 4.42 15.41 19.48
C GLN A 77 3.32 14.46 19.93
N THR A 78 2.05 14.79 19.66
CA THR A 78 0.90 13.96 20.04
C THR A 78 0.50 12.95 18.98
N GLY A 79 1.03 13.06 17.76
CA GLY A 79 0.65 12.21 16.64
C GLY A 79 0.83 10.72 16.89
N LYS A 80 1.86 10.31 17.64
CA LYS A 80 2.06 8.90 18.04
C LYS A 80 0.90 8.31 18.84
N ASP A 81 0.16 9.13 19.59
CA ASP A 81 -1.00 8.68 20.36
C ASP A 81 -2.22 8.43 19.46
N ASN A 82 -2.25 9.04 18.27
CA ASN A 82 -3.35 8.92 17.31
C ASN A 82 -3.30 7.65 16.47
N TRP A 83 -2.37 6.74 16.77
CA TRP A 83 -2.21 5.45 16.08
C TRP A 83 -3.56 4.70 15.90
N LYS A 84 -4.39 4.68 16.96
CA LYS A 84 -5.67 3.97 16.95
C LYS A 84 -6.74 4.62 16.08
N GLN A 85 -6.53 5.86 15.66
CA GLN A 85 -7.46 6.62 14.82
C GLN A 85 -7.14 6.44 13.33
N VAL A 86 -6.03 5.76 12.98
CA VAL A 86 -5.63 5.56 11.58
C VAL A 86 -6.72 4.79 10.84
N SER A 87 -7.38 5.45 9.90
CA SER A 87 -8.46 4.88 9.10
C SER A 87 -8.49 5.52 7.72
N GLY A 88 -8.74 4.71 6.70
CA GLY A 88 -8.78 5.17 5.31
C GLY A 88 -9.78 4.37 4.51
N LYS A 89 -10.30 4.99 3.44
CA LYS A 89 -11.12 4.34 2.41
C LYS A 89 -10.43 4.49 1.07
N PHE A 90 -10.17 3.39 0.38
CA PHE A 90 -9.82 3.42 -1.03
C PHE A 90 -11.13 3.52 -1.82
N ASN A 91 -11.25 4.52 -2.69
CA ASN A 91 -12.33 4.54 -3.68
C ASN A 91 -11.75 3.99 -5.00
N TRP A 92 -12.44 4.03 -6.13
CA TRP A 92 -11.85 3.92 -7.48
C TRP A 92 -10.97 2.72 -7.88
N MET A 93 -11.59 1.65 -8.40
CA MET A 93 -11.10 0.88 -9.57
C MET A 93 -12.28 0.21 -10.31
N ARG A 94 -12.60 0.63 -11.54
CA ARG A 94 -13.74 0.07 -12.32
C ARG A 94 -13.33 -0.99 -13.35
N ASN A 95 -12.04 -1.03 -13.71
CA ASN A 95 -11.57 -1.91 -14.77
C ASN A 95 -11.50 -3.38 -14.29
N ARG A 96 -11.20 -4.25 -15.24
CA ARG A 96 -10.89 -5.66 -15.00
C ARG A 96 -9.59 -5.80 -14.19
N LEU A 97 -9.45 -6.86 -13.42
CA LEU A 97 -8.35 -7.12 -12.51
C LEU A 97 -7.30 -8.04 -13.16
N LEU A 98 -6.04 -7.62 -13.12
CA LEU A 98 -4.86 -8.45 -13.37
C LEU A 98 -4.00 -8.48 -12.11
N ALA A 99 -4.11 -9.53 -11.31
CA ALA A 99 -3.25 -9.72 -10.15
C ALA A 99 -1.88 -10.26 -10.57
N VAL A 100 -0.82 -9.70 -9.98
CA VAL A 100 0.57 -10.08 -10.22
C VAL A 100 1.19 -10.49 -8.90
N VAL A 101 1.42 -11.78 -8.72
CA VAL A 101 1.94 -12.37 -7.48
C VAL A 101 3.13 -13.24 -7.81
N GLY A 102 4.30 -12.92 -7.25
CA GLY A 102 5.44 -13.81 -7.43
C GLY A 102 5.90 -13.93 -8.89
N GLY A 103 5.70 -12.88 -9.70
CA GLY A 103 5.96 -12.91 -11.14
C GLY A 103 4.96 -13.72 -11.98
N ASN A 104 3.83 -14.16 -11.41
CA ASN A 104 2.74 -14.83 -12.11
C ASN A 104 1.53 -13.90 -12.24
N PHE A 105 0.73 -14.12 -13.28
CA PHE A 105 -0.33 -13.24 -13.74
C PHE A 105 -1.68 -13.95 -13.66
N TYR A 106 -2.63 -13.35 -12.93
CA TYR A 106 -3.96 -13.90 -12.70
C TYR A 106 -5.02 -12.90 -13.16
N TYR A 107 -5.68 -13.22 -14.26
CA TYR A 107 -6.71 -12.38 -14.86
C TYR A 107 -8.10 -12.71 -14.31
N GLU A 108 -8.86 -11.70 -13.88
CA GLU A 108 -10.20 -11.84 -13.30
C GLU A 108 -10.25 -12.96 -12.23
N THR A 109 -9.29 -12.93 -11.32
CA THR A 109 -9.16 -13.88 -10.21
C THR A 109 -9.22 -13.07 -8.90
N PRO A 110 -10.42 -12.87 -8.32
CA PRO A 110 -10.60 -11.93 -7.20
C PRO A 110 -9.89 -12.37 -5.92
N VAL A 111 -9.80 -13.67 -5.65
CA VAL A 111 -8.99 -14.22 -4.55
C VAL A 111 -7.57 -14.39 -5.05
N ILE A 112 -6.70 -13.45 -4.71
CA ILE A 112 -5.32 -13.40 -5.20
C ILE A 112 -4.45 -14.39 -4.45
N PHE A 113 -4.56 -14.41 -3.12
CA PHE A 113 -3.78 -15.28 -2.25
C PHE A 113 -4.66 -15.91 -1.19
N LYS A 114 -4.51 -17.23 -1.02
CA LYS A 114 -5.26 -18.08 -0.09
C LYS A 114 -4.28 -18.96 0.70
N PHE A 115 -4.48 -19.07 2.01
CA PHE A 115 -3.68 -19.90 2.91
C PHE A 115 -4.61 -20.73 3.79
N ARG A 116 -4.42 -22.07 3.82
CA ARG A 116 -5.23 -23.01 4.62
C ARG A 116 -6.74 -22.77 4.52
N GLU A 117 -7.23 -22.72 3.28
CA GLU A 117 -8.64 -22.43 2.97
C GLU A 117 -9.15 -21.01 3.25
N GLN A 118 -8.33 -20.13 3.85
CA GLN A 118 -8.73 -18.76 4.15
C GLN A 118 -8.16 -17.77 3.11
N PRO A 119 -8.99 -16.87 2.55
CA PRO A 119 -8.48 -15.81 1.70
C PRO A 119 -7.63 -14.85 2.54
N VAL A 120 -6.47 -14.50 1.99
CA VAL A 120 -5.48 -13.62 2.63
C VAL A 120 -5.49 -12.27 1.93
N ILE A 121 -5.53 -12.28 0.59
CA ILE A 121 -5.63 -11.08 -0.23
C ILE A 121 -6.70 -11.35 -1.26
N TRP A 122 -7.77 -10.55 -1.25
CA TRP A 122 -8.82 -10.67 -2.23
C TRP A 122 -9.49 -9.34 -2.52
N PHE A 123 -10.21 -9.31 -3.63
CA PHE A 123 -11.05 -8.19 -4.03
C PHE A 123 -12.51 -8.60 -4.09
N GLU A 124 -13.36 -7.70 -3.64
CA GLU A 124 -14.81 -7.74 -3.90
C GLU A 124 -15.19 -6.58 -4.82
N ARG A 125 -16.42 -6.58 -5.33
CA ARG A 125 -16.96 -5.43 -6.06
C ARG A 125 -18.17 -4.87 -5.34
N ASP A 126 -18.24 -3.56 -5.21
CA ASP A 126 -19.41 -2.87 -4.67
C ASP A 126 -20.55 -2.76 -5.71
N GLU A 127 -21.67 -2.17 -5.32
CA GLU A 127 -22.84 -1.95 -6.18
C GLU A 127 -22.54 -1.11 -7.43
N ASN A 128 -21.49 -0.28 -7.39
CA ASN A 128 -21.03 0.55 -8.49
C ASN A 128 -19.86 -0.08 -9.27
N ASN A 129 -19.61 -1.37 -9.04
CA ASN A 129 -18.57 -2.18 -9.68
C ASN A 129 -17.13 -1.79 -9.32
N TYR A 130 -16.91 -1.06 -8.22
CA TYR A 130 -15.57 -0.72 -7.74
C TYR A 130 -14.92 -1.87 -6.98
N LEU A 131 -13.62 -2.12 -7.23
CA LEU A 131 -12.86 -3.10 -6.46
C LEU A 131 -12.65 -2.65 -5.01
N LEU A 132 -12.96 -3.55 -4.10
CA LEU A 132 -12.76 -3.41 -2.66
C LEU A 132 -11.66 -4.36 -2.20
N LEU A 133 -10.53 -3.81 -1.76
CA LEU A 133 -9.43 -4.59 -1.17
C LEU A 133 -9.88 -5.19 0.16
N ASN A 134 -9.56 -6.45 0.31
CA ASN A 134 -9.57 -7.15 1.57
C ASN A 134 -8.21 -7.83 1.80
N LEU A 135 -7.67 -7.71 3.02
CA LEU A 135 -6.33 -8.15 3.38
C LEU A 135 -6.32 -8.65 4.82
N HIS A 136 -5.95 -9.90 5.03
CA HIS A 136 -5.59 -10.45 6.34
C HIS A 136 -4.09 -10.71 6.36
N ILE A 137 -3.35 -10.06 7.26
CA ILE A 137 -1.90 -10.24 7.34
C ILE A 137 -1.59 -11.46 8.21
N LEU A 138 -0.93 -12.44 7.62
CA LEU A 138 -0.42 -13.63 8.28
C LEU A 138 0.83 -13.26 9.08
N SER A 139 1.04 -13.95 10.19
CA SER A 139 2.25 -13.83 10.98
C SER A 139 2.60 -15.16 11.62
N THR A 140 3.89 -15.40 11.85
CA THR A 140 4.37 -16.43 12.78
C THR A 140 4.36 -15.93 14.23
N SER A 141 4.18 -14.63 14.44
CA SER A 141 4.01 -14.04 15.77
C SER A 141 2.56 -14.16 16.25
N ASN A 142 2.37 -14.22 17.58
CA ASN A 142 1.04 -14.18 18.20
C ASN A 142 0.55 -12.73 18.41
N LEU A 143 1.22 -11.73 17.84
CA LEU A 143 0.81 -10.34 17.95
C LEU A 143 -0.29 -10.04 16.93
N PRO A 144 -1.26 -9.17 17.29
CA PRO A 144 -2.26 -8.72 16.34
C PRO A 144 -1.62 -8.08 15.11
N ARG A 145 -2.33 -8.18 13.99
CA ARG A 145 -1.98 -7.52 12.74
C ARG A 145 -3.15 -6.64 12.29
N ALA A 146 -2.83 -5.55 11.60
CA ALA A 146 -3.81 -4.82 10.85
C ALA A 146 -4.43 -5.73 9.79
N TYR A 147 -5.70 -5.48 9.52
CA TYR A 147 -6.38 -6.09 8.39
C TYR A 147 -7.22 -5.03 7.69
N ILE A 148 -7.49 -5.27 6.41
CA ILE A 148 -8.35 -4.42 5.60
C ILE A 148 -9.58 -5.24 5.25
N GLN A 149 -10.76 -4.68 5.49
CA GLN A 149 -12.02 -5.24 5.06
C GLN A 149 -12.77 -4.20 4.26
N ASN A 150 -13.08 -4.49 3.00
CA ASN A 150 -13.77 -3.60 2.09
C ASN A 150 -13.19 -2.19 2.03
N ASN A 151 -11.88 -2.11 1.79
CA ASN A 151 -11.09 -0.87 1.77
C ASN A 151 -10.99 -0.11 3.10
N GLU A 152 -11.56 -0.62 4.19
CA GLU A 152 -11.48 -0.04 5.53
C GLU A 152 -10.41 -0.74 6.38
N TRP A 153 -9.67 0.04 7.17
CA TRP A 153 -8.59 -0.45 8.01
C TRP A 153 -9.09 -0.79 9.40
N PHE A 154 -8.60 -1.90 9.94
CA PHE A 154 -8.94 -2.38 11.28
C PHE A 154 -7.70 -2.87 12.01
N ASN A 155 -7.76 -2.81 13.34
CA ASN A 155 -6.73 -3.36 14.23
C ASN A 155 -5.31 -2.83 13.94
N VAL A 156 -5.22 -1.57 13.50
CA VAL A 156 -3.95 -0.88 13.27
C VAL A 156 -3.25 -0.76 14.61
N GLY A 157 -2.04 -1.32 14.73
CA GLY A 157 -1.30 -1.46 15.99
C GLY A 157 -0.03 -2.30 15.86
N GLY A 158 1.13 -1.73 16.19
CA GLY A 158 2.39 -2.49 16.31
C GLY A 158 3.18 -2.67 15.01
N GLU A 159 2.78 -1.99 13.94
CA GLU A 159 3.54 -1.85 12.70
C GLU A 159 4.83 -1.05 12.93
N GLU A 160 5.86 -1.37 12.15
CA GLU A 160 7.10 -0.59 12.06
C GLU A 160 6.93 0.60 11.09
N ASP A 161 6.28 0.38 9.95
CA ASP A 161 6.00 1.43 8.97
C ASP A 161 4.73 1.14 8.17
N ILE A 162 3.97 2.19 7.86
CA ILE A 162 2.81 2.16 6.96
C ILE A 162 3.04 3.22 5.87
N GLU A 163 3.16 2.79 4.62
CA GLU A 163 3.27 3.68 3.46
C GLU A 163 1.98 3.63 2.64
N CYS A 164 1.25 4.74 2.61
CA CYS A 164 0.08 4.92 1.76
C CYS A 164 0.11 6.31 1.09
N PRO A 165 0.53 6.41 -0.18
CA PRO A 165 0.62 7.69 -0.85
C PRO A 165 -0.79 8.28 -1.12
N PRO A 166 -0.90 9.61 -1.31
CA PRO A 166 -2.17 10.29 -1.59
C PRO A 166 -2.88 9.82 -2.86
N SER A 167 -2.14 9.23 -3.80
CA SER A 167 -2.71 8.60 -4.99
C SER A 167 -3.53 7.36 -4.67
N ALA A 168 -3.44 6.83 -3.45
CA ALA A 168 -4.07 5.58 -3.00
C ALA A 168 -3.69 4.35 -3.87
N LYS A 169 -2.60 4.46 -4.65
CA LYS A 169 -2.11 3.42 -5.55
C LYS A 169 -1.18 2.41 -4.89
N LYS A 170 -0.85 2.57 -3.61
CA LYS A 170 0.03 1.66 -2.90
C LYS A 170 -0.38 1.56 -1.45
N VAL A 171 -0.28 0.36 -0.91
CA VAL A 171 -0.34 0.10 0.53
C VAL A 171 0.84 -0.78 0.85
N LYS A 172 1.75 -0.30 1.69
CA LYS A 172 2.83 -1.13 2.23
C LYS A 172 2.82 -1.07 3.74
N ILE A 173 2.82 -2.23 4.37
CA ILE A 173 2.81 -2.38 5.83
C ILE A 173 3.98 -3.27 6.20
N SER A 174 4.82 -2.82 7.12
CA SER A 174 5.98 -3.56 7.62
C SER A 174 5.87 -3.70 9.14
N TYR A 175 6.34 -4.83 9.69
CA TYR A 175 6.33 -5.10 11.13
C TYR A 175 7.74 -5.37 11.67
N PRO A 176 8.00 -5.12 12.97
CA PRO A 176 9.33 -5.30 13.57
C PRO A 176 9.91 -6.71 13.48
N ASN A 177 9.06 -7.74 13.34
CA ASN A 177 9.51 -9.12 13.17
C ASN A 177 9.93 -9.46 11.72
N GLY A 178 9.80 -8.51 10.79
CA GLY A 178 10.12 -8.67 9.38
C GLY A 178 8.93 -9.05 8.47
N ASP A 179 7.72 -9.19 9.01
CA ASP A 179 6.53 -9.37 8.16
C ASP A 179 6.32 -8.12 7.30
N MET A 180 6.00 -8.31 6.03
CA MET A 180 5.76 -7.20 5.11
C MET A 180 4.75 -7.58 4.04
N VAL A 181 3.79 -6.68 3.81
CA VAL A 181 2.88 -6.74 2.68
C VAL A 181 2.95 -5.44 1.91
N SER A 182 3.03 -5.53 0.58
CA SER A 182 2.92 -4.39 -0.32
C SER A 182 1.95 -4.74 -1.44
N ILE A 183 0.93 -3.91 -1.62
CA ILE A 183 -0.04 -4.03 -2.70
C ILE A 183 0.01 -2.71 -3.49
N GLU A 184 0.41 -2.78 -4.76
CA GLU A 184 0.52 -1.63 -5.65
C GLU A 184 -0.42 -1.78 -6.85
N TYR A 185 -1.08 -0.67 -7.21
CA TYR A 185 -2.12 -0.60 -8.22
C TYR A 185 -1.74 0.38 -9.31
N PHE A 186 -1.96 -0.01 -10.55
CA PHE A 186 -1.84 0.89 -11.69
C PHE A 186 -2.68 0.42 -12.86
N GLU A 187 -3.00 1.36 -13.74
CA GLU A 187 -3.72 1.05 -14.98
C GLU A 187 -2.71 0.76 -16.08
N ILE A 188 -2.98 -0.31 -16.82
CA ILE A 188 -2.32 -0.63 -18.06
C ILE A 188 -3.33 -0.31 -19.15
N ASN A 189 -3.03 0.69 -19.99
CA ASN A 189 -3.98 1.21 -20.97
C ASN A 189 -3.86 0.52 -22.32
N THR A 190 -2.69 -0.05 -22.61
CA THR A 190 -2.39 -0.65 -23.90
C THR A 190 -1.54 -1.92 -23.74
N ILE A 191 -1.50 -2.73 -24.80
CA ILE A 191 -0.61 -3.89 -24.85
C ILE A 191 0.87 -3.47 -24.80
N ASP A 192 1.22 -2.30 -25.32
CA ASP A 192 2.58 -1.77 -25.27
C ASP A 192 3.01 -1.42 -23.84
N ASP A 193 2.11 -0.85 -23.04
CA ASP A 193 2.34 -0.62 -21.61
C ASP A 193 2.60 -1.94 -20.87
N ALA A 194 1.82 -2.98 -21.19
CA ALA A 194 1.99 -4.31 -20.63
C ALA A 194 3.36 -4.91 -21.02
N ASN A 195 3.72 -4.85 -22.31
CA ASN A 195 5.00 -5.35 -22.82
C ASN A 195 6.18 -4.59 -22.22
N LYS A 196 6.07 -3.27 -22.03
CA LYS A 196 7.13 -2.45 -21.42
C LYS A 196 7.39 -2.85 -19.97
N ARG A 197 6.33 -3.15 -19.21
CA ARG A 197 6.46 -3.50 -17.79
C ARG A 197 6.80 -4.98 -17.57
N TYR A 198 6.18 -5.87 -18.35
CA TYR A 198 6.27 -7.31 -18.19
C TYR A 198 6.88 -7.99 -19.42
N HIS A 199 7.96 -7.41 -19.96
CA HIS A 199 8.61 -7.89 -21.19
C HIS A 199 8.95 -9.39 -21.19
N ASP A 200 9.35 -9.94 -20.03
CA ASP A 200 9.70 -11.36 -19.86
C ASP A 200 8.49 -12.29 -19.94
N ALA A 201 7.30 -11.78 -19.63
CA ALA A 201 6.07 -12.56 -19.58
C ALA A 201 5.32 -12.62 -20.93
N ARG A 202 5.77 -11.84 -21.92
CA ARG A 202 5.23 -11.75 -23.29
C ARG A 202 3.68 -11.58 -23.34
N PRO A 203 3.14 -10.45 -22.83
CA PRO A 203 1.70 -10.20 -22.77
C PRO A 203 0.90 -10.30 -24.07
N ASN A 204 1.53 -10.19 -25.25
CA ASN A 204 0.86 -10.20 -26.56
C ASN A 204 -0.09 -11.38 -26.79
N GLY A 205 0.12 -12.51 -26.12
CA GLY A 205 -0.74 -13.69 -26.24
C GLY A 205 -1.88 -13.76 -25.21
N TRP A 206 -2.01 -12.79 -24.31
CA TRP A 206 -2.99 -12.84 -23.23
C TRP A 206 -4.37 -12.39 -23.70
N PRO A 207 -5.45 -13.12 -23.36
CA PRO A 207 -6.82 -12.74 -23.67
C PRO A 207 -7.34 -11.68 -22.69
N ILE A 208 -6.65 -10.53 -22.61
CA ILE A 208 -7.01 -9.42 -21.72
C ILE A 208 -7.52 -8.22 -22.51
N GLU A 209 -8.53 -7.55 -21.95
CA GLU A 209 -9.07 -6.30 -22.47
C GLU A 209 -8.43 -5.11 -21.75
N PHE A 210 -8.08 -4.07 -22.51
CA PHE A 210 -7.55 -2.81 -21.99
C PHE A 210 -8.63 -1.71 -22.03
N PRO A 211 -8.62 -0.75 -21.08
CA PRO A 211 -7.69 -0.63 -19.95
C PRO A 211 -7.96 -1.68 -18.87
N ILE A 212 -6.88 -2.11 -18.22
CA ILE A 212 -6.93 -3.11 -17.14
C ILE A 212 -6.25 -2.55 -15.89
N THR A 213 -6.78 -2.90 -14.72
CA THR A 213 -6.16 -2.60 -13.44
C THR A 213 -5.23 -3.74 -13.07
N ALA A 214 -3.93 -3.46 -13.02
CA ALA A 214 -2.94 -4.39 -12.51
C ALA A 214 -2.69 -4.17 -11.02
N VAL A 215 -2.56 -5.28 -10.28
CA VAL A 215 -2.30 -5.29 -8.83
C VAL A 215 -1.07 -6.14 -8.55
N GLU A 216 0.04 -5.48 -8.24
CA GLU A 216 1.27 -6.16 -7.86
C GLU A 216 1.32 -6.39 -6.35
N VAL A 217 1.53 -7.64 -5.96
CA VAL A 217 1.61 -8.06 -4.56
C VAL A 217 3.03 -8.50 -4.24
N THR A 218 3.58 -7.93 -3.18
CA THR A 218 4.73 -8.49 -2.46
C THR A 218 4.28 -8.88 -1.06
N TYR A 219 4.63 -10.09 -0.64
CA TYR A 219 4.20 -10.65 0.63
C TYR A 219 5.33 -11.45 1.26
N ILE A 220 5.69 -11.11 2.49
CA ILE A 220 6.75 -11.72 3.27
C ILE A 220 6.19 -12.04 4.65
N VAL A 221 6.24 -13.31 5.04
CA VAL A 221 5.97 -13.73 6.42
C VAL A 221 7.27 -14.24 7.01
N ALA A 222 7.82 -13.48 7.95
CA ALA A 222 9.12 -13.78 8.53
C ALA A 222 9.12 -15.14 9.23
N ASN A 223 10.25 -15.84 9.13
CA ASN A 223 10.47 -17.16 9.74
C ASN A 223 9.52 -18.28 9.28
N SER A 224 8.80 -18.10 8.16
CA SER A 224 7.90 -19.13 7.61
C SER A 224 8.39 -19.73 6.28
N GLY A 225 9.36 -19.07 5.62
CA GLY A 225 9.75 -19.40 4.24
C GLY A 225 8.74 -18.95 3.17
N LEU A 226 7.68 -18.24 3.57
CA LEU A 226 6.67 -17.68 2.67
C LEU A 226 7.10 -16.28 2.21
N GLU A 227 7.67 -16.20 1.01
CA GLU A 227 8.08 -14.94 0.38
C GLU A 227 7.75 -14.95 -1.12
N PHE A 228 6.92 -14.01 -1.56
CA PHE A 228 6.63 -13.76 -2.96
C PHE A 228 6.82 -12.28 -3.26
N ASN A 229 7.59 -11.95 -4.28
CA ASN A 229 7.79 -10.57 -4.73
C ASN A 229 7.26 -10.39 -6.16
N ALA A 230 7.31 -9.18 -6.71
CA ALA A 230 6.78 -8.94 -8.07
C ALA A 230 7.48 -9.76 -9.19
N LYS A 231 8.66 -10.34 -8.95
CA LYS A 231 9.48 -11.00 -9.98
C LYS A 231 9.48 -12.53 -9.91
N GLU A 232 9.41 -13.11 -8.71
CA GLU A 232 9.45 -14.56 -8.54
C GLU A 232 8.73 -15.03 -7.29
N THR A 233 8.10 -16.21 -7.42
CA THR A 233 7.53 -16.99 -6.32
C THR A 233 8.57 -18.02 -5.92
N LYS A 234 9.13 -17.93 -4.71
CA LYS A 234 10.01 -18.99 -4.20
C LYS A 234 9.21 -19.88 -3.26
N PHE A 235 9.10 -21.15 -3.62
CA PHE A 235 8.64 -22.19 -2.71
C PHE A 235 9.86 -22.96 -2.20
N GLY A 236 9.75 -23.54 -1.01
CA GLY A 236 10.82 -24.32 -0.38
C GLY A 236 11.57 -25.28 -1.33
N MET A 237 12.80 -25.63 -0.95
CA MET A 237 13.71 -26.49 -1.73
C MET A 237 14.00 -26.03 -3.18
N GLY A 238 13.95 -24.73 -3.47
CA GLY A 238 14.50 -24.15 -4.70
C GLY A 238 13.56 -24.13 -5.91
N ASN A 239 12.26 -24.38 -5.73
CA ASN A 239 11.27 -24.26 -6.80
C ASN A 239 10.93 -22.78 -7.05
N ILE A 240 11.03 -22.36 -8.32
CA ILE A 240 10.74 -20.99 -8.75
C ILE A 240 9.61 -21.02 -9.78
N MET A 241 8.52 -20.30 -9.51
CA MET A 241 7.41 -20.10 -10.45
C MET A 241 7.39 -18.64 -10.91
N LYS A 242 7.38 -18.41 -12.23
CA LYS A 242 7.32 -17.08 -12.85
C LYS A 242 6.73 -17.14 -14.25
N ASN A 243 6.19 -16.02 -14.71
CA ASN A 243 5.64 -15.78 -16.06
C ASN A 243 4.48 -16.71 -16.46
N CYS A 244 3.79 -17.33 -15.48
CA CYS A 244 2.56 -18.05 -15.77
C CYS A 244 1.40 -17.06 -15.94
N PHE A 245 0.54 -17.29 -16.93
CA PHE A 245 -0.73 -16.59 -17.08
C PHE A 245 -1.87 -17.55 -16.83
N VAL A 246 -2.77 -17.17 -15.93
CA VAL A 246 -3.93 -17.95 -15.51
C VAL A 246 -5.13 -17.01 -15.48
N SER A 247 -6.33 -17.48 -15.80
CA SER A 247 -7.52 -16.64 -15.81
C SER A 247 -8.73 -17.32 -15.17
N ASN A 248 -9.64 -16.52 -14.59
CA ASN A 248 -10.93 -16.93 -14.04
C ASN A 248 -10.85 -18.10 -13.04
N CYS A 249 -9.83 -18.12 -12.19
CA CYS A 249 -9.62 -19.18 -11.20
C CYS A 249 -10.28 -18.87 -9.86
N GLY A 250 -10.54 -19.91 -9.06
CA GLY A 250 -11.08 -19.74 -7.70
C GLY A 250 -10.10 -19.10 -6.72
N ALA A 251 -8.79 -19.25 -6.96
CA ALA A 251 -7.73 -18.52 -6.28
C ALA A 251 -6.48 -18.45 -7.19
N GLY A 252 -5.73 -17.35 -7.11
CA GLY A 252 -4.49 -17.18 -7.87
C GLY A 252 -3.37 -18.04 -7.31
N LEU A 253 -2.95 -17.73 -6.09
CA LEU A 253 -2.02 -18.53 -5.31
C LEU A 253 -2.74 -19.15 -4.11
N ALA A 254 -2.73 -20.48 -4.03
CA ALA A 254 -3.28 -21.22 -2.90
C ALA A 254 -2.20 -22.10 -2.26
N ILE A 255 -2.08 -22.02 -0.94
CA ILE A 255 -1.15 -22.83 -0.15
C ILE A 255 -1.96 -23.55 0.93
N SER A 256 -1.97 -24.88 0.86
CA SER A 256 -2.68 -25.77 1.78
C SER A 256 -1.77 -26.30 2.88
#